data_AF-A0A945I0M6-F1
#
_entry.id   AF-A0A945I0M6-F1
#
_cell.length_a   1.000
_cell.length_b   1.000
_cell.length_c   1.000
_cell.angle_alpha   90.00
_cell.angle_beta   90.00
_cell.angle_gamma   90.00
#
_symmetry.space_group_name_H-M   'P 1'
#
loop_
_entity.id
_entity.type
_entity.pdbx_description
1 polymer ?
#
loop_
_entity_poly.entity_id
_entity_poly.type
_entity_poly.pdbx_seq_one_letter_code
_entity_poly.pdbx_strand_id
1 'polypeptide(L)' 'MLSAHNVLRTYIVSFYLIIFSANLFSQNDFTLEDINPNSDTFGELIGPSYFTDNVLVLGFFHEY' A
#
# COMPACT_ATOMS: atom_id res chain seq x y z
N MET A 1 22.16 21.84 27.62
CA MET A 1 20.76 21.35 27.67
C MET A 1 20.12 21.66 26.33
N LEU A 2 19.49 20.68 25.67
CA LEU A 2 18.74 20.94 24.43
C LEU A 2 17.50 21.78 24.77
N SER A 3 17.28 22.87 24.02
CA SER A 3 16.08 23.69 24.17
C SER A 3 14.83 22.87 23.83
N ALA A 4 13.76 23.02 24.62
CA ALA A 4 12.47 22.36 24.37
C ALA A 4 11.94 22.62 22.94
N HIS A 5 12.24 23.80 22.39
CA HIS A 5 11.92 24.15 21.00
C HIS A 5 12.63 23.25 19.98
N ASN A 6 13.91 22.94 20.22
CA ASN A 6 14.69 22.06 19.33
C ASN A 6 14.19 20.62 19.42
N VAL A 7 13.80 20.18 20.62
CA VAL A 7 13.21 18.86 20.85
C VAL A 7 11.87 18.71 20.13
N LEU A 8 10.96 19.69 20.27
CA LEU A 8 9.68 19.69 19.59
C LEU A 8 9.83 19.69 18.05
N ARG A 9 10.75 20.50 17.53
CA ARG A 9 11.05 20.53 16.09
C ARG A 9 11.54 19.18 15.57
N THR A 10 12.41 18.50 16.33
CA THR A 10 12.88 17.16 15.97
C THR A 10 11.71 16.18 15.88
N TYR A 11 10.81 16.16 16.86
CA TYR A 11 9.65 15.26 16.82
C TYR A 11 8.73 15.52 15.63
N ILE A 12 8.47 16.78 15.29
CA ILE A 12 7.66 17.15 14.13
C ILE A 12 8.30 16.63 12.83
N VAL A 13 9.60 16.86 12.65
CA VAL A 13 10.33 16.37 11.46
C VAL A 13 10.33 14.84 11.40
N SER A 14 10.58 14.17 12.52
CA SER A 14 10.53 12.69 12.59
C SER A 14 9.14 12.15 12.24
N PHE A 15 8.08 12.79 12.72
CA PHE A 15 6.70 12.39 12.39
C PHE A 15 6.41 12.51 10.88
N TYR A 16 6.78 13.63 10.26
CA TYR A 16 6.64 13.79 8.81
C TYR A 16 7.45 12.77 8.01
N LEU A 17 8.68 12.45 8.45
CA LEU A 17 9.51 11.43 7.79
C LEU A 17 8.88 10.04 7.85
N ILE A 18 8.27 9.67 8.98
CA ILE A 18 7.57 8.38 9.15
C ILE A 18 6.33 8.30 8.25
N ILE A 19 5.52 9.36 8.19
CA ILE A 19 4.35 9.38 7.31
C ILE A 19 4.77 9.33 5.85
N PHE A 20 5.77 10.12 5.45
CA PHE A 20 6.24 10.16 4.07
C PHE A 20 6.79 8.80 3.62
N SER A 21 7.59 8.14 4.45
CA SER A 21 8.12 6.80 4.12
C SER A 21 7.03 5.74 4.04
N ALA A 22 6.01 5.78 4.92
CA ALA A 22 4.89 4.83 4.87
C ALA A 22 4.08 4.94 3.56
N ASN A 23 3.97 6.14 2.99
CA ASN A 23 3.26 6.36 1.73
C ASN A 23 4.06 5.88 0.50
N LEU A 24 5.40 5.84 0.58
CA LEU A 24 6.24 5.39 -0.54
C LEU A 24 6.19 3.88 -0.79
N PHE A 25 5.79 3.08 0.21
CA PHE A 25 5.90 1.62 0.12
C PHE A 25 4.59 0.85 0.35
N SER A 26 3.53 1.49 0.86
CA SER A 26 2.35 0.74 1.34
C SER A 26 1.29 0.41 0.28
N GLN A 27 1.40 0.90 -0.97
CA GLN A 27 0.36 0.71 -1.99
C GLN A 27 0.94 0.54 -3.40
N ASN A 28 2.06 -0.17 -3.54
CA ASN A 28 2.56 -0.48 -4.87
C ASN A 28 1.58 -1.40 -5.59
N ASP A 29 1.23 -1.01 -6.81
CA ASP A 29 0.46 -1.86 -7.69
C ASP A 29 1.22 -3.15 -8.00
N PHE A 30 0.48 -4.23 -8.20
CA PHE A 30 1.03 -5.55 -8.50
C PHE A 30 0.09 -6.25 -9.47
N THR A 31 0.58 -7.27 -10.17
CA THR A 31 -0.25 -8.09 -11.04
C THR A 31 -0.13 -9.56 -10.66
N LEU A 32 -1.27 -10.26 -10.72
CA LEU A 32 -1.36 -11.71 -10.58
C LEU A 32 -2.19 -12.25 -11.75
N GLU A 33 -1.96 -13.51 -12.10
CA GLU A 33 -2.80 -14.19 -13.08
C GLU A 33 -4.20 -14.44 -12.51
N ASP A 34 -5.22 -14.06 -13.26
CA ASP A 34 -6.59 -14.40 -12.93
C ASP A 34 -6.87 -15.87 -13.26
N ILE A 35 -6.85 -16.70 -12.22
CA ILE A 35 -7.11 -18.14 -12.33
C ILE A 35 -8.60 -18.51 -12.23
N ASN A 36 -9.50 -17.53 -12.10
CA ASN A 36 -10.94 -17.81 -11.99
C ASN A 36 -11.55 -18.01 -13.39
N PRO A 37 -11.96 -19.23 -13.78
CA PRO A 37 -12.48 -19.51 -15.14
C PRO A 37 -13.82 -18.84 -15.45
N ASN A 38 -14.50 -18.31 -14.44
CA ASN A 38 -15.74 -17.57 -14.61
C ASN A 38 -15.54 -16.04 -14.67
N SER A 39 -14.29 -15.58 -14.62
CA SER A 39 -13.95 -14.17 -14.70
C SER A 39 -13.90 -13.68 -16.16
N ASP A 40 -14.27 -12.43 -16.39
CA ASP A 40 -14.17 -11.79 -17.71
C ASP A 40 -12.71 -11.59 -18.15
N THR A 41 -11.77 -11.61 -17.20
CA THR A 41 -10.33 -11.44 -17.39
C THR A 41 -9.54 -12.75 -17.20
N PHE A 42 -10.21 -13.91 -17.33
CA PHE A 42 -9.58 -15.21 -17.10
C PHE A 42 -8.29 -15.41 -17.92
N GLY A 43 -7.20 -15.76 -17.23
CA GLY A 43 -5.87 -15.97 -17.80
C GLY A 43 -5.07 -14.69 -18.05
N GLU A 44 -5.61 -13.51 -17.75
CA GLU A 44 -4.88 -12.24 -17.85
C GLU A 44 -4.11 -11.91 -16.57
N LEU A 45 -3.02 -11.14 -16.72
CA LEU A 45 -2.29 -10.56 -15.59
C LEU A 45 -2.98 -9.26 -15.17
N ILE A 46 -3.77 -9.32 -14.10
CA ILE A 46 -4.54 -8.19 -13.59
C ILE A 46 -4.06 -7.78 -12.19
N GLY A 47 -4.21 -6.49 -11.89
CA GLY A 47 -3.81 -5.89 -10.63
C GLY A 47 -4.91 -5.04 -10.02
N PRO A 48 -4.74 -4.58 -8.77
CA PRO A 48 -5.60 -3.58 -8.15
C PRO A 48 -5.92 -2.37 -9.05
N SER A 49 -4.95 -1.91 -9.84
CA SER A 49 -5.12 -0.78 -10.77
C SER A 49 -6.14 -0.99 -11.90
N TYR A 50 -6.51 -2.24 -12.19
CA TYR A 50 -7.59 -2.52 -13.15
C TYR A 50 -8.97 -2.12 -12.59
N PHE A 51 -9.13 -2.11 -11.26
CA PHE A 51 -10.39 -1.86 -10.58
C PHE A 51 -10.49 -0.47 -9.95
N THR A 52 -9.84 0.56 -10.54
CA THR A 52 -9.69 1.91 -9.94
C THR A 52 -10.99 2.59 -9.52
N ASP A 53 -12.09 2.28 -10.19
CA ASP A 53 -13.41 2.86 -9.90
C ASP A 53 -14.24 2.05 -8.88
N ASN A 54 -13.63 1.04 -8.25
CA ASN A 54 -14.29 0.13 -7.31
C ASN A 54 -13.61 0.15 -5.94
N VAL A 55 -14.39 -0.21 -4.91
CA VAL A 55 -13.81 -0.56 -3.60
C VAL A 55 -13.14 -1.91 -3.71
N LEU A 56 -11.83 -1.94 -3.51
CA LEU A 56 -11.02 -3.14 -3.58
C LEU A 56 -10.87 -3.78 -2.19
N VAL A 57 -11.17 -5.08 -2.09
CA VAL A 57 -10.90 -5.89 -0.89
C VAL A 57 -9.90 -6.96 -1.27
N LEU A 58 -8.70 -6.90 -0.70
CA LEU A 58 -7.63 -7.88 -0.94
C LEU A 58 -7.45 -8.79 0.27
N GLY A 59 -7.40 -10.10 0.01
CA GLY A 59 -7.05 -11.10 1.01
C GLY A 59 -5.79 -11.85 0.58
N PHE A 60 -4.82 -11.96 1.48
CA PHE A 60 -3.64 -12.80 1.31
C PHE A 60 -3.77 -14.01 2.23
N PHE A 61 -3.87 -15.20 1.65
CA PHE A 61 -4.08 -16.44 2.38
C PHE A 61 -2.93 -17.41 2.10
N HIS A 62 -2.60 -18.23 3.11
CA HIS A 62 -1.64 -19.32 2.99
C HIS A 62 -2.26 -20.55 3.67
N GLU A 63 -2.34 -21.66 2.94
CA GLU A 63 -2.78 -22.95 3.46
C GLU A 63 -1.56 -23.87 3.65
N TYR A 64 -1.52 -24.61 4.76
CA TYR A 64 -0.47 -25.57 5.13
C TYR A 64 -0.80 -26.99 4.66
#